data_AF-A0A0B2VUG6-F1
#
_entry.id   AF-A0A0B2VUG6-F1
#
_cell.length_a   1.000
_cell.length_b   1.000
_cell.length_c   1.000
_cell.angle_alpha   90.00
_cell.angle_beta   90.00
_cell.angle_gamma   90.00
#
_symmetry.space_group_name_H-M   'P 1'
#
loop_
_entity.id
_entity.type
_entity.pdbx_description
1 polymer ?
#
loop_
_entity_poly.entity_id
_entity_poly.type
_entity_poly.pdbx_seq_one_letter_code
_entity_poly.pdbx_strand_id
1 'polypeptide(L)'
;MRLCLKHIQTKSEAQMKILVEEKIKEQKALRETAMAQRKERRDLLTGRSFDLCCRLCGAFICKSSDMRVACDSQYVCCDPTIWQRIETRVHSNSKALSIATLVGKPYCKGTKECVCNEVLGTIVRLYGAFLPTISAKAIVVDDKDERGRMKDEKKWETISREKFFIEPITERDLVCFRDINVSSRFFFLCFCSCLKFAVGERC
;
A
#
# COMPACT_ATOMS: atom_id res chain seq x y z
N MET A 1 -10.57 18.99 -26.46
CA MET A 1 -10.30 17.74 -27.21
C MET A 1 -10.44 17.87 -28.73
N ARG A 2 -11.58 18.30 -29.30
CA ARG A 2 -11.78 18.31 -30.77
C ARG A 2 -10.76 19.17 -31.54
N LEU A 3 -10.33 20.31 -30.99
CA LEU A 3 -9.31 21.18 -31.59
C LEU A 3 -7.92 20.53 -31.61
N CYS A 4 -7.57 19.77 -30.57
CA CYS A 4 -6.30 19.04 -30.48
C CYS A 4 -6.22 17.94 -31.54
N LEU A 5 -7.31 17.21 -31.75
CA LEU A 5 -7.40 16.16 -32.77
C LEU A 5 -7.25 16.74 -34.19
N LYS A 6 -7.91 17.87 -34.46
CA LYS A 6 -7.75 18.58 -35.74
C LYS A 6 -6.30 19.02 -35.98
N HIS A 7 -5.63 19.53 -34.95
CA HIS A 7 -4.23 19.97 -35.05
C HIS A 7 -3.23 18.79 -35.18
N ILE A 8 -3.57 17.62 -34.66
CA ILE A 8 -2.80 16.39 -34.87
C ILE A 8 -2.98 15.91 -36.32
N GLN A 9 -4.20 15.96 -36.85
CA GLN A 9 -4.52 15.55 -38.22
C GLN A 9 -3.90 16.43 -39.31
N THR A 10 -3.50 17.68 -38.98
CA THR A 10 -2.81 18.57 -39.94
C THR A 10 -1.32 18.24 -40.13
N LYS A 11 -0.75 17.33 -39.33
CA LYS A 11 0.67 16.94 -39.45
C LYS A 11 0.82 15.81 -40.45
N SER A 12 1.89 15.83 -41.24
CA SER A 12 2.21 14.70 -42.12
C SER A 12 2.64 13.49 -41.31
N GLU A 13 2.53 12.30 -41.89
CA GLU A 13 2.93 11.04 -41.25
C GLU A 13 4.40 11.07 -40.80
N ALA A 14 5.29 11.61 -41.63
CA ALA A 14 6.71 11.76 -41.32
C ALA A 14 6.94 12.69 -40.11
N GLN A 15 6.24 13.82 -40.04
CA GLN A 15 6.32 14.75 -38.90
C GLN A 15 5.77 14.12 -37.62
N MET A 16 4.69 13.35 -37.73
CA MET A 16 4.09 12.67 -36.58
C MET A 16 5.01 11.58 -36.04
N LYS A 17 5.65 10.81 -36.92
CA LYS A 17 6.62 9.78 -36.54
C LYS A 17 7.78 10.36 -35.73
N ILE A 18 8.38 11.46 -36.20
CA ILE A 18 9.45 12.16 -35.48
C ILE A 18 9.00 12.58 -34.07
N LEU A 19 7.83 13.23 -33.97
CA LEU A 19 7.31 13.71 -32.67
C LEU A 19 7.01 12.56 -31.68
N VAL A 20 6.52 11.43 -32.19
CA VAL A 20 6.25 10.24 -31.37
C VAL A 20 7.57 9.63 -30.90
N GLU A 21 8.56 9.49 -31.78
CA GLU A 21 9.89 8.97 -31.44
C GLU A 21 10.60 9.86 -30.40
N GLU A 22 10.54 11.18 -30.56
CA GLU A 22 11.05 12.15 -29.58
C GLU A 22 10.35 11.97 -28.23
N LYS A 23 9.02 11.86 -28.20
CA LYS A 23 8.29 11.65 -26.94
C LYS A 23 8.58 10.29 -26.31
N ILE A 24 8.77 9.24 -27.10
CA ILE A 24 9.19 7.93 -26.59
C ILE A 24 10.57 8.05 -25.94
N LYS A 25 11.52 8.74 -26.59
CA LYS A 25 12.88 8.94 -26.07
C LYS A 25 12.87 9.75 -24.77
N GLU A 26 12.09 10.83 -24.72
CA GLU A 26 11.92 11.65 -23.52
C GLU A 26 11.31 10.84 -22.37
N GLN A 27 10.25 10.08 -22.64
CA GLN A 27 9.61 9.20 -21.65
C GLN A 27 10.58 8.13 -21.14
N LYS A 28 11.42 7.57 -22.02
CA LYS A 28 12.44 6.60 -21.64
C LYS A 28 13.50 7.23 -20.72
N ALA A 29 14.02 8.41 -21.07
CA ALA A 29 14.98 9.14 -20.25
C ALA A 29 14.42 9.51 -18.86
N LEU A 30 13.16 9.94 -18.79
CA LEU A 30 12.48 10.21 -17.53
C LEU A 30 12.35 8.94 -16.65
N ARG A 31 12.07 7.78 -17.26
CA ARG A 31 12.00 6.50 -16.54
C ARG A 31 13.37 6.06 -16.04
N GLU A 32 14.41 6.20 -16.85
CA GLU A 32 15.78 5.85 -16.48
C GLU A 32 16.30 6.71 -15.33
N THR A 33 16.07 8.02 -15.38
CA THR A 33 16.45 8.94 -14.29
C THR A 33 15.68 8.63 -13.00
N ALA A 34 14.37 8.38 -13.09
CA ALA A 34 13.57 7.96 -11.93
C ALA A 34 14.05 6.62 -11.34
N MET A 35 14.43 5.65 -12.17
CA MET A 35 14.99 4.37 -11.71
C MET A 35 16.35 4.56 -11.02
N ALA A 36 17.22 5.40 -11.57
CA ALA A 36 18.53 5.68 -10.99
C ALA A 36 18.40 6.36 -9.61
N GLN A 37 17.57 7.40 -9.50
CA GLN A 37 17.28 8.07 -8.23
C GLN A 37 16.66 7.10 -7.20
N ARG A 38 15.80 6.20 -7.65
CA ARG A 38 15.19 5.18 -6.78
C ARG A 38 16.23 4.18 -6.26
N LYS A 39 17.18 3.78 -7.10
CA LYS A 39 18.29 2.89 -6.72
C LYS A 39 19.20 3.57 -5.71
N GLU A 40 19.64 4.79 -5.99
CA GLU A 40 20.49 5.57 -5.07
C GLU A 40 19.84 5.75 -3.70
N ARG A 41 18.54 6.09 -3.65
CA ARG A 41 17.80 6.21 -2.38
C ARG A 41 17.69 4.90 -1.62
N ARG A 42 17.55 3.78 -2.34
CA ARG A 42 17.57 2.44 -1.71
C ARG A 42 18.94 2.20 -1.08
N ASP A 43 20.01 2.42 -1.84
CA ASP A 43 21.37 2.15 -1.39
C ASP A 43 21.74 3.00 -0.15
N LEU A 44 21.32 4.28 -0.11
CA LEU A 44 21.53 5.17 1.04
C LEU A 44 20.79 4.76 2.33
N LEU A 45 19.60 4.15 2.19
CA LEU A 45 18.74 3.79 3.31
C LEU A 45 18.77 2.29 3.63
N THR A 46 19.63 1.53 2.96
CA THR A 46 19.80 0.09 3.19
C THR A 46 20.40 -0.16 4.58
N GLY A 47 19.88 -1.17 5.28
CA GLY A 47 20.38 -1.59 6.59
C GLY A 47 19.68 -0.95 7.79
N ARG A 48 18.72 -0.03 7.58
CA ARG A 48 17.93 0.56 8.66
C ARG A 48 16.58 -0.15 8.82
N SER A 49 16.34 -0.76 9.98
CA SER A 49 15.06 -1.39 10.32
C SER A 49 14.42 -0.68 11.50
N PHE A 50 13.17 -0.26 11.35
CA PHE A 50 12.41 0.45 12.37
C PHE A 50 11.17 -0.35 12.75
N ASP A 51 10.75 -0.21 14.00
CA ASP A 51 9.49 -0.77 14.46
C ASP A 51 8.39 0.27 14.26
N LEU A 52 7.27 -0.13 13.64
CA LEU A 52 6.11 0.73 13.47
C LEU A 52 5.12 0.43 14.58
N CYS A 53 4.88 1.42 15.43
CA CYS A 53 4.04 1.32 16.61
C CYS A 53 2.75 2.12 16.42
N CYS A 54 1.67 1.72 17.09
CA CYS A 54 0.43 2.46 17.09
C CYS A 54 0.62 3.81 17.78
N ARG A 55 0.19 4.89 17.12
CA ARG A 55 0.28 6.24 17.70
C ARG A 55 -0.49 6.41 19.00
N LEU A 56 -1.63 5.73 19.16
CA LEU A 56 -2.51 5.92 20.31
C LEU A 56 -2.04 5.17 21.56
N CYS A 57 -1.59 3.92 21.41
CA CYS A 57 -1.25 3.05 22.55
C CYS A 57 0.20 2.58 22.57
N GLY A 58 1.02 2.93 21.58
CA GLY A 58 2.40 2.46 21.44
C GLY A 58 2.56 0.99 21.09
N ALA A 59 1.48 0.23 20.89
CA ALA A 59 1.56 -1.19 20.57
C ALA A 59 2.28 -1.43 19.24
N PHE A 60 3.18 -2.41 19.21
CA PHE A 60 3.88 -2.81 17.99
C PHE A 60 2.91 -3.33 16.92
N ILE A 61 3.02 -2.81 15.69
CA ILE A 61 2.19 -3.19 14.54
C ILE A 61 2.99 -4.07 13.59
N CYS A 62 4.07 -3.56 13.01
CA CYS A 62 4.92 -4.27 12.06
C CYS A 62 6.31 -3.63 11.96
N LYS A 63 7.23 -4.28 11.25
CA LYS A 63 8.54 -3.70 10.95
C LYS A 63 8.48 -2.91 9.65
N SER A 64 9.37 -1.92 9.52
CA SER A 64 9.59 -1.19 8.27
C SER A 64 9.97 -2.12 7.10
N SER A 65 10.66 -3.23 7.39
CA SER A 65 11.06 -4.26 6.42
C SER A 65 9.87 -4.97 5.78
N ASP A 66 8.73 -4.99 6.47
CA ASP A 66 7.54 -5.71 6.04
C ASP A 66 6.56 -4.78 5.31
N MET A 67 6.89 -3.50 5.17
CA MET A 67 6.10 -2.54 4.40
C MET A 67 6.43 -2.64 2.91
N ARG A 68 5.40 -2.52 2.08
CA ARG A 68 5.50 -2.44 0.62
C ARG A 68 4.61 -1.32 0.07
N VAL A 69 4.98 -0.80 -1.10
CA VAL A 69 4.13 0.11 -1.88
C VAL A 69 3.41 -0.66 -2.99
N ALA A 70 2.09 -0.59 -3.00
CA ALA A 70 1.23 -1.11 -4.06
C ALA A 70 0.57 0.05 -4.83
N CYS A 71 0.44 -0.11 -6.16
CA CYS A 71 -0.19 0.88 -7.05
C CYS A 71 0.28 2.34 -6.78
N ASP A 72 1.58 2.50 -6.56
CA ASP A 72 2.29 3.78 -6.35
C ASP A 72 1.87 4.65 -5.15
N SER A 73 0.83 4.28 -4.40
CA SER A 73 0.27 5.14 -3.34
C SER A 73 -0.29 4.39 -2.13
N GLN A 74 -0.40 3.05 -2.18
CA GLN A 74 -0.91 2.25 -1.07
C GLN A 74 0.24 1.60 -0.32
N TYR A 75 0.38 1.93 0.96
CA TYR A 75 1.40 1.37 1.82
C TYR A 75 0.80 0.19 2.57
N VAL A 76 1.20 -1.02 2.18
CA VAL A 76 0.66 -2.28 2.69
C VAL A 76 1.68 -3.00 3.56
N CYS A 77 1.19 -3.70 4.58
CA CYS A 77 2.02 -4.56 5.41
C CYS A 77 1.93 -6.01 4.92
N CYS A 78 3.10 -6.60 4.67
CA CYS A 78 3.30 -7.96 4.21
C CYS A 78 3.86 -8.89 5.31
N ASP A 79 3.67 -8.56 6.59
CA ASP A 79 3.97 -9.45 7.71
C ASP A 79 2.83 -10.48 7.88
N PRO A 80 3.06 -11.79 7.70
CA PRO A 80 2.06 -12.84 7.91
C PRO A 80 1.37 -12.79 9.29
N THR A 81 2.08 -12.31 10.30
CA THR A 81 1.62 -12.29 11.69
C THR A 81 0.79 -11.05 12.04
N ILE A 82 0.65 -10.10 11.11
CA ILE A 82 -0.08 -8.83 11.33
C ILE A 82 -1.51 -9.06 11.84
N TRP A 83 -2.20 -10.08 11.34
CA TRP A 83 -3.59 -10.43 11.71
C TRP A 83 -3.75 -10.81 13.19
N GLN A 84 -2.67 -11.23 13.84
CA GLN A 84 -2.69 -11.48 15.27
C GLN A 84 -2.71 -10.18 16.08
N ARG A 85 -2.18 -9.08 15.52
CA ARG A 85 -2.04 -7.76 16.17
C ARG A 85 -3.15 -6.77 15.81
N ILE A 86 -3.91 -7.04 14.75
CA ILE A 86 -5.04 -6.20 14.32
C ILE A 86 -6.38 -6.90 14.48
N GLU A 87 -7.43 -6.13 14.75
CA GLU A 87 -8.83 -6.55 14.69
C GLU A 87 -9.46 -6.02 13.41
N THR A 88 -10.10 -6.87 12.63
CA THR A 88 -10.71 -6.49 11.36
C THR A 88 -12.21 -6.28 11.54
N ARG A 89 -12.73 -5.10 11.16
CA ARG A 89 -14.19 -4.88 11.09
C ARG A 89 -14.60 -4.64 9.65
N VAL A 90 -15.55 -5.45 9.17
CA VAL A 90 -16.06 -5.41 7.80
C VAL A 90 -16.99 -4.21 7.64
N HIS A 91 -16.85 -3.47 6.53
CA HIS A 91 -17.82 -2.43 6.19
C HIS A 91 -19.02 -3.07 5.50
N SER A 92 -20.24 -2.77 5.95
CA SER A 92 -21.48 -3.17 5.28
C SER A 92 -21.63 -2.57 3.86
N ASN A 93 -20.89 -1.48 3.56
CA ASN A 93 -20.92 -0.77 2.27
C ASN A 93 -19.57 -0.87 1.54
N SER A 94 -19.12 -2.07 1.18
CA SER A 94 -17.91 -2.27 0.38
C SER A 94 -18.04 -1.57 -0.98
N LYS A 95 -17.31 -0.48 -1.19
CA LYS A 95 -17.14 0.13 -2.51
C LYS A 95 -15.99 -0.58 -3.23
N ALA A 96 -16.29 -1.25 -4.35
CA ALA A 96 -15.25 -1.78 -5.21
C ALA A 96 -14.51 -0.62 -5.89
N LEU A 97 -13.22 -0.48 -5.65
CA LEU A 97 -12.33 0.34 -6.47
C LEU A 97 -11.71 -0.57 -7.53
N SER A 98 -11.46 -0.04 -8.72
CA SER A 98 -11.12 -0.77 -9.95
C SER A 98 -9.87 -1.69 -9.89
N ILE A 99 -9.04 -1.56 -8.85
CA ILE A 99 -7.81 -2.35 -8.69
C ILE A 99 -7.73 -3.02 -7.30
N ALA A 100 -8.54 -2.58 -6.34
CA ALA A 100 -8.58 -3.11 -4.98
C ALA A 100 -9.99 -3.02 -4.40
N THR A 101 -10.59 -4.16 -4.05
CA THR A 101 -11.85 -4.14 -3.29
C THR A 101 -11.53 -3.69 -1.86
N LEU A 102 -12.19 -2.62 -1.40
CA LEU A 102 -12.15 -2.22 0.00
C LEU A 102 -12.99 -3.22 0.81
N VAL A 103 -12.34 -3.99 1.68
CA VAL A 103 -12.99 -5.11 2.39
C VAL A 103 -13.36 -4.75 3.83
N GLY A 104 -12.60 -3.85 4.45
CA GLY A 104 -12.84 -3.47 5.84
C GLY A 104 -11.79 -2.51 6.36
N LYS A 105 -11.82 -2.28 7.67
CA LYS A 105 -10.83 -1.45 8.38
C LYS A 105 -10.09 -2.30 9.40
N PRO A 106 -8.74 -2.27 9.43
CA PRO A 106 -7.95 -2.83 10.49
C PRO A 106 -7.89 -1.85 11.67
N TYR A 107 -8.18 -2.36 12.86
CA TYR A 107 -8.11 -1.66 14.13
C TYR A 107 -6.94 -2.23 14.93
N CYS A 108 -6.21 -1.39 15.65
CA CYS A 108 -5.19 -1.85 16.57
C CYS A 108 -5.84 -2.63 17.72
N LYS A 109 -5.38 -3.86 18.04
CA LYS A 109 -5.85 -4.59 19.23
C LYS A 109 -5.35 -3.98 20.54
N GLY A 110 -4.24 -3.25 20.49
CA GLY A 110 -3.57 -2.71 21.66
C GLY A 110 -2.59 -3.70 22.30
N THR A 111 -2.21 -3.44 23.54
CA THR A 111 -1.33 -4.30 24.34
C THR A 111 -2.14 -5.16 25.31
N LYS A 112 -1.49 -6.06 26.04
CA LYS A 112 -2.15 -6.86 27.10
C LYS A 112 -2.78 -5.99 28.19
N GLU A 113 -2.27 -4.77 28.36
CA GLU A 113 -2.64 -3.83 29.42
C GLU A 113 -3.61 -2.74 28.92
N CYS A 114 -3.67 -2.50 27.61
CA CYS A 114 -4.46 -1.43 27.01
C CYS A 114 -5.17 -1.94 25.74
N VAL A 115 -6.50 -2.06 25.80
CA VAL A 115 -7.31 -2.30 24.60
C VAL A 115 -7.32 -1.04 23.75
N CYS A 116 -6.85 -1.14 22.51
CA CYS A 116 -6.88 -0.05 21.55
C CYS A 116 -8.01 -0.26 20.54
N ASN A 117 -8.44 0.83 19.89
CA ASN A 117 -9.40 0.79 18.78
C ASN A 117 -9.03 1.82 17.70
N GLU A 118 -7.74 2.18 17.60
CA GLU A 118 -7.28 3.12 16.59
C GLU A 118 -7.37 2.49 15.19
N VAL A 119 -7.93 3.23 14.23
CA VAL A 119 -8.03 2.78 12.85
C VAL A 119 -6.67 2.92 12.18
N LEU A 120 -6.08 1.79 11.78
CA LEU A 120 -4.75 1.77 11.18
C LEU A 120 -4.78 2.10 9.68
N GLY A 121 -5.89 1.80 9.00
CA GLY A 121 -6.01 2.03 7.55
C GLY A 121 -7.22 1.33 6.94
N THR A 122 -6.99 0.54 5.91
CA THR A 122 -8.00 -0.21 5.16
C THR A 122 -7.50 -1.59 4.75
N ILE A 123 -8.39 -2.56 4.56
CA ILE A 123 -8.04 -3.87 3.99
C ILE A 123 -8.30 -3.82 2.50
N VAL A 124 -7.26 -4.09 1.72
CA VAL A 124 -7.30 -4.11 0.25
C VAL A 124 -7.12 -5.54 -0.27
N ARG A 125 -7.81 -5.88 -1.35
CA ARG A 125 -7.57 -7.11 -2.10
C ARG A 125 -6.65 -6.83 -3.28
N LEU A 126 -5.43 -7.36 -3.27
CA LEU A 126 -4.43 -7.22 -4.33
C LEU A 126 -4.02 -8.60 -4.84
N TYR A 127 -4.20 -8.85 -6.14
CA TYR A 127 -3.82 -10.11 -6.82
C TYR A 127 -4.28 -11.41 -6.11
N GLY A 128 -5.48 -11.36 -5.53
CA GLY A 128 -6.11 -12.46 -4.80
C GLY A 128 -5.78 -12.53 -3.29
N ALA A 129 -4.80 -11.76 -2.81
CA ALA A 129 -4.44 -11.67 -1.40
C ALA A 129 -5.12 -10.48 -0.72
N PHE A 130 -5.43 -10.63 0.58
CA PHE A 130 -5.90 -9.52 1.41
C PHE A 130 -4.73 -8.94 2.20
N LEU A 131 -4.54 -7.63 2.13
CA LEU A 131 -3.44 -6.93 2.79
C LEU A 131 -3.97 -5.72 3.55
N PRO A 132 -3.54 -5.50 4.80
CA PRO A 132 -3.84 -4.27 5.53
C PRO A 132 -2.95 -3.14 5.01
N THR A 133 -3.57 -2.03 4.62
CA THR A 133 -2.89 -0.76 4.44
C THR A 133 -2.68 -0.10 5.80
N ILE A 134 -1.54 0.57 5.94
CA ILE A 134 -1.17 1.30 7.14
C ILE A 134 -1.08 2.80 6.80
N SER A 135 -1.80 3.61 7.55
CA SER A 135 -1.78 5.07 7.44
C SER A 135 -0.61 5.63 8.23
N ALA A 136 0.20 6.49 7.62
CA ALA A 136 1.29 7.20 8.31
C ALA A 136 0.79 7.96 9.56
N LYS A 137 -0.46 8.44 9.55
CA LYS A 137 -1.05 9.17 10.68
C LYS A 137 -1.39 8.28 11.87
N ALA A 138 -1.56 6.98 11.67
CA ALA A 138 -1.97 6.04 12.71
C ALA A 138 -0.77 5.39 13.42
N ILE A 139 0.45 5.68 12.95
CA ILE A 139 1.67 5.04 13.42
C ILE A 139 2.71 6.04 13.89
N VAL A 140 3.67 5.51 14.63
CA VAL A 140 4.90 6.16 15.06
C VAL A 140 6.05 5.24 14.68
N VAL A 141 7.11 5.81 14.11
CA VAL A 141 8.32 5.07 13.76
C VAL A 141 9.25 5.08 14.96
N ASP A 142 9.44 3.91 15.57
CA ASP A 142 10.34 3.70 16.69
C ASP A 142 11.76 3.42 16.19
N ASP A 143 12.67 4.29 16.60
CA ASP A 143 14.09 4.25 16.27
C ASP A 143 14.85 3.87 17.54
N LYS A 144 15.23 2.59 17.63
CA LYS A 144 15.88 2.05 18.83
C LYS A 144 17.23 2.70 19.13
N ASP A 145 17.84 3.33 18.12
CA ASP A 145 19.15 3.97 18.22
C ASP A 145 19.02 5.46 18.64
N GLU A 146 17.93 6.14 18.29
CA GLU A 146 17.65 7.52 18.71
C GLU A 146 16.87 7.53 20.04
N ARG A 147 17.59 7.50 21.16
CA ARG A 147 17.00 7.76 22.50
C ARG A 147 16.36 9.15 22.56
N GLY A 148 15.06 9.21 22.26
CA GLY A 148 14.21 10.34 22.58
C GLY A 148 14.00 11.34 21.45
N ARG A 149 13.21 10.95 20.45
CA ARG A 149 12.02 11.72 20.01
C ARG A 149 11.30 10.93 18.91
N MET A 150 10.24 10.23 19.31
CA MET A 150 9.21 9.77 18.38
C MET A 150 8.68 11.00 17.62
N LYS A 151 9.02 11.13 16.34
CA LYS A 151 8.43 12.17 15.48
C LYS A 151 7.18 11.60 14.81
N ASP A 152 6.05 12.22 15.09
CA ASP A 152 4.77 11.94 14.46
C ASP A 152 4.78 12.47 13.01
N GLU A 153 5.41 11.73 12.10
CA GLU A 153 5.37 12.06 10.67
C GLU A 153 4.06 11.60 10.04
N LYS A 154 3.27 12.56 9.56
CA LYS A 154 1.90 12.30 9.07
C LYS A 154 1.83 11.90 7.59
N LYS A 155 2.98 11.81 6.91
CA LYS A 155 3.09 11.58 5.46
C LYS A 155 4.13 10.51 5.15
N TRP A 156 3.72 9.51 4.38
CA TRP A 156 4.61 8.44 3.94
C TRP A 156 5.73 8.95 3.02
N GLU A 157 5.52 10.01 2.26
CA GLU A 157 6.54 10.62 1.41
C GLU A 157 7.71 11.18 2.23
N THR A 158 7.43 11.68 3.43
CA THR A 158 8.46 12.15 4.38
C THR A 158 9.18 10.96 5.01
N ILE A 159 8.42 10.00 5.55
CA ILE A 159 8.97 8.79 6.19
C ILE A 159 9.89 8.02 5.22
N SER A 160 9.42 7.81 3.99
CA SER A 160 10.16 7.08 2.95
C SER A 160 11.39 7.83 2.44
N ARG A 161 11.44 9.16 2.62
CA ARG A 161 12.58 9.99 2.26
C ARG A 161 13.65 10.03 3.34
N GLU A 162 13.24 10.06 4.61
CA GLU A 162 14.12 10.41 5.71
C GLU A 162 14.52 9.23 6.59
N LYS A 163 13.68 8.19 6.70
CA LYS A 163 13.89 7.08 7.63
C LYS A 163 14.28 5.79 6.92
N PHE A 164 13.44 5.25 6.04
CA PHE A 164 13.71 3.98 5.34
C PHE A 164 13.07 3.93 3.96
N PHE A 165 13.66 3.15 3.07
CA PHE A 165 13.11 2.94 1.73
C PHE A 165 12.05 1.82 1.74
N ILE A 166 10.88 2.09 1.17
CA ILE A 166 9.79 1.11 1.05
C ILE A 166 9.80 0.53 -0.36
N GLU A 167 10.01 -0.77 -0.44
CA GLU A 167 10.07 -1.48 -1.72
C GLU A 167 8.68 -1.62 -2.36
N PRO A 168 8.59 -1.65 -3.69
CA PRO A 168 7.33 -1.97 -4.35
C PRO A 168 6.95 -3.42 -4.03
N ILE A 169 5.65 -3.70 -3.94
CA ILE A 169 5.18 -5.06 -3.71
C ILE A 169 5.60 -6.00 -4.85
N THR A 170 6.09 -7.18 -4.49
CA THR A 170 6.49 -8.22 -5.44
C THR A 170 5.58 -9.45 -5.31
N GLU A 171 5.58 -10.32 -6.32
CA GLU A 171 4.82 -11.58 -6.26
C GLU A 171 5.23 -12.47 -5.07
N ARG A 172 6.52 -12.43 -4.68
CA ARG A 172 7.03 -13.18 -3.53
C ARG A 172 6.38 -12.75 -2.21
N ASP A 173 6.11 -11.46 -2.04
CA ASP A 173 5.43 -10.94 -0.84
C ASP A 173 3.97 -11.43 -0.77
N LEU A 174 3.35 -11.74 -1.91
CA LEU A 174 1.97 -12.16 -2.01
C LEU A 174 1.76 -13.66 -1.76
N VAL A 175 2.78 -14.50 -2.02
CA VAL A 175 2.70 -15.96 -1.81
C VAL A 175 2.31 -16.28 -0.37
N CYS A 176 2.96 -15.63 0.60
CA CYS A 176 2.66 -15.83 2.02
C CYS A 176 1.21 -15.50 2.38
N PHE A 177 0.53 -14.60 1.68
CA PHE A 177 -0.86 -14.22 1.95
C PHE A 177 -1.90 -15.01 1.17
N ARG A 178 -1.48 -15.83 0.19
CA ARG A 178 -2.36 -16.77 -0.50
C ARG A 178 -2.67 -18.00 0.35
N ASP A 179 -1.70 -18.41 1.17
CA ASP A 179 -1.78 -19.63 1.98
C ASP A 179 -2.22 -19.38 3.43
N ILE A 180 -2.21 -18.12 3.89
CA ILE A 180 -2.82 -17.77 5.17
C ILE A 180 -4.34 -17.94 5.03
N ASN A 181 -4.84 -19.05 5.55
CA ASN A 181 -6.21 -19.20 6.03
C ASN A 181 -6.46 -18.06 7.04
N VAL A 182 -6.81 -16.87 6.55
CA VAL A 182 -7.26 -15.75 7.37
C VAL A 182 -8.49 -16.26 8.08
N SER A 183 -8.28 -16.67 9.35
CA SER A 183 -9.22 -17.26 10.31
C SER A 183 -10.64 -17.39 9.79
N SER A 184 -11.14 -18.61 9.67
CA SER A 184 -12.37 -19.09 9.00
C SER A 184 -13.63 -18.21 9.10
N ARG A 185 -13.68 -17.21 9.98
CA ARG A 185 -14.69 -16.14 10.02
C ARG A 185 -14.56 -15.09 8.91
N PHE A 186 -13.34 -14.70 8.50
CA PHE A 186 -13.16 -13.66 7.47
C PHE A 186 -13.44 -14.20 6.07
N PHE A 187 -12.98 -15.43 5.79
CA PHE A 187 -13.35 -16.12 4.54
C PHE A 187 -14.86 -16.32 4.47
N PHE A 188 -15.55 -16.78 5.53
CA PHE A 188 -17.01 -16.93 5.47
C PHE A 188 -17.76 -15.62 5.19
N LEU A 189 -17.39 -14.51 5.86
CA LEU A 189 -18.08 -13.22 5.67
C LEU A 189 -17.76 -12.56 4.33
N CYS A 190 -16.50 -12.64 3.88
CA CYS A 190 -16.09 -12.04 2.61
C CYS A 190 -16.48 -12.90 1.41
N PHE A 191 -16.45 -14.24 1.53
CA PHE A 191 -16.92 -15.15 0.50
C PHE A 191 -18.44 -15.09 0.38
N CYS A 192 -19.22 -15.03 1.46
CA CYS A 192 -20.66 -14.77 1.37
C CYS A 192 -20.98 -13.42 0.70
N SER A 193 -20.19 -12.38 0.95
CA SER A 193 -20.42 -11.07 0.33
C SER A 193 -20.02 -11.05 -1.15
N CYS A 194 -18.94 -11.74 -1.54
CA CYS A 194 -18.55 -11.89 -2.94
C CYS A 194 -19.45 -12.87 -3.72
N LEU A 195 -19.96 -13.94 -3.09
CA LEU A 195 -20.87 -14.89 -3.72
C LEU A 195 -22.23 -14.25 -4.00
N LYS A 196 -22.74 -13.43 -3.07
CA LYS A 196 -23.95 -12.60 -3.31
C LYS A 196 -23.77 -11.65 -4.49
N PHE A 197 -22.57 -11.11 -4.69
CA PHE A 197 -22.27 -10.23 -5.82
C PHE A 197 -22.08 -11.00 -7.15
N ALA A 198 -21.59 -12.24 -7.09
CA ALA A 198 -21.35 -13.07 -8.28
C ALA A 198 -22.60 -13.84 -8.75
N VAL A 199 -23.55 -14.16 -7.86
CA VAL A 199 -24.75 -14.94 -8.20
C VAL A 199 -25.93 -14.04 -8.60
N GLY A 200 -25.83 -12.71 -8.48
CA GLY A 200 -26.86 -11.81 -8.99
C GLY A 200 -28.23 -12.04 -8.34
N GLU A 201 -28.25 -12.46 -7.07
CA GLU A 201 -29.49 -12.51 -6.28
C GLU A 201 -29.92 -11.08 -5.96
N ARG A 202 -30.81 -10.57 -6.82
CA ARG A 202 -31.70 -9.45 -6.50
C ARG A 202 -32.67 -9.93 -5.42
N CYS A 203 -32.73 -9.22 -4.30
CA CYS A 203 -33.95 -9.19 -3.49
C CYS A 203 -35.13 -8.70 -4.35
#